data_AF-A0A3P8VV14-F1
#
_entry.id   AF-A0A3P8VV14-F1
#
_cell.length_a   1.000
_cell.length_b   1.000
_cell.length_c   1.000
_cell.angle_alpha   90.00
_cell.angle_beta   90.00
_cell.angle_gamma   90.00
#
_symmetry.space_group_name_H-M   'P 1'
#
loop_
_entity.id
_entity.type
_entity.pdbx_description
1 polymer ?
#
loop_
_entity_poly.entity_id
_entity_poly.type
_entity_poly.pdbx_seq_one_letter_code
_entity_poly.pdbx_strand_id
1 'polypeptide(L)'
;LEEVDPRLLEFEQDPANWRELASPEALATLSKKEIKRQEVINELFATEHAHVRMLSVLQTVFSKPMERVALLTATEVATIFPNLDEIIDMHCESFQLFRSVLRKQVHNKSLFDGTEGEWFQKLTARFCSHQSWALEQIKIRQKKDPRFNSFIQESESKPQCRRLQLKDIIPIEMQRLTKYPLLLENIAKNTENTVEKERIKQSAECCRKILNHVNEEVKVMENFLVRNTQFITQFTVS
;
A
#
# COMPACT_ATOMS: atom_id res chain seq x y z
N LEU A 1 23.60 -7.47 -15.98
CA LEU A 1 23.38 -6.59 -14.82
C LEU A 1 21.92 -6.19 -14.90
N GLU A 2 21.04 -6.77 -14.08
CA GLU A 2 19.66 -6.29 -14.01
C GLU A 2 19.72 -4.88 -13.42
N GLU A 3 19.35 -3.86 -14.19
CA GLU A 3 19.22 -2.50 -13.68
C GLU A 3 18.18 -2.53 -12.55
N VAL A 4 18.62 -2.19 -11.34
CA VAL A 4 17.74 -2.07 -10.17
C VAL A 4 16.76 -0.94 -10.48
N ASP A 5 15.45 -1.19 -10.32
CA ASP A 5 14.41 -0.18 -10.55
C ASP A 5 14.77 1.11 -9.76
N PRO A 6 14.89 2.28 -10.43
CA PRO A 6 15.24 3.53 -9.77
C PRO A 6 14.36 3.85 -8.55
N ARG A 7 13.10 3.40 -8.53
CA ARG A 7 12.20 3.55 -7.39
C ARG A 7 12.64 2.69 -6.20
N LEU A 8 13.10 1.46 -6.43
CA LEU A 8 13.66 0.67 -5.33
C LEU A 8 14.86 1.35 -4.69
N LEU A 9 15.73 1.97 -5.50
CA LEU A 9 16.89 2.71 -5.00
C LEU A 9 16.50 3.96 -4.22
N GLU A 10 15.49 4.70 -4.68
CA GLU A 10 14.95 5.86 -3.97
C GLU A 10 14.36 5.48 -2.62
N PHE A 11 13.65 4.35 -2.55
CA PHE A 11 12.96 3.88 -1.36
C PHE A 11 13.76 2.86 -0.52
N GLU A 12 15.02 2.58 -0.85
CA GLU A 12 15.83 1.55 -0.16
C GLU A 12 16.30 2.02 1.22
N GLN A 13 16.63 3.31 1.35
CA GLN A 13 17.11 3.90 2.59
C GLN A 13 15.95 4.39 3.44
N ASP A 14 15.92 3.99 4.71
CA ASP A 14 14.90 4.51 5.62
C ASP A 14 15.09 6.04 5.78
N PRO A 15 14.01 6.83 5.80
CA PRO A 15 14.11 8.28 5.87
C PRO A 15 14.76 8.71 7.18
N ALA A 16 15.64 9.71 7.11
CA ALA A 16 16.33 10.25 8.27
C ALA A 16 15.36 10.75 9.35
N ASN A 17 15.76 10.61 10.61
CA ASN A 17 14.99 11.07 11.75
C ASN A 17 14.76 12.58 11.65
N TRP A 18 13.49 13.01 11.68
CA TRP A 18 13.14 14.41 11.49
C TRP A 18 13.74 15.34 12.56
N ARG A 19 14.02 14.82 13.76
CA ARG A 19 14.68 15.58 14.83
C ARG A 19 16.15 15.85 14.54
N GLU A 20 16.81 14.95 13.82
CA GLU A 20 18.21 15.12 13.39
C GLU A 20 18.31 16.09 12.20
N LEU A 21 17.23 16.24 11.44
CA LEU A 21 17.12 17.18 10.33
C LEU A 21 16.74 18.61 10.76
N ALA A 22 16.21 18.78 11.97
CA ALA A 22 15.78 20.08 12.49
C ALA A 22 16.88 20.72 13.34
N SER A 23 17.06 22.05 13.25
CA SER A 23 18.04 22.73 14.10
C SER A 23 17.60 22.70 15.57
N PRO A 24 18.54 22.64 16.53
CA PRO A 24 18.22 22.68 17.97
C PRO A 24 17.37 23.89 18.36
N GLU A 25 17.62 25.04 17.73
CA GLU A 25 16.87 26.28 17.95
C GLU A 25 15.43 26.15 17.44
N ALA A 26 15.23 25.54 16.26
CA ALA A 26 13.90 25.30 15.72
C ALA A 26 13.10 24.36 16.64
N LEU A 27 13.71 23.27 17.10
CA LEU A 27 13.08 22.32 18.04
C LEU A 27 12.72 22.95 19.38
N ALA A 28 13.58 23.83 19.91
CA ALA A 28 13.35 24.51 21.20
C ALA A 28 12.17 25.49 21.18
N THR A 29 11.80 26.00 19.99
CA THR A 29 10.68 26.94 19.83
C THR A 29 9.32 26.28 19.62
N LEU A 30 9.27 24.96 19.38
CA LEU A 30 8.02 24.26 19.11
C LEU A 30 7.21 24.02 20.39
N SER A 31 5.90 24.26 20.31
CA SER A 31 4.98 23.85 21.36
C SER A 31 4.92 22.32 21.46
N LYS A 32 4.57 21.78 22.63
CA LYS A 32 4.36 20.32 22.80
C LYS A 32 3.38 19.75 21.77
N LYS A 33 2.37 20.53 21.40
CA LYS A 33 1.35 20.15 20.43
C LYS A 33 1.91 20.12 19.00
N GLU A 34 2.74 21.10 18.64
CA GLU A 34 3.41 21.12 17.34
C GLU A 34 4.46 20.00 17.22
N ILE A 35 5.22 19.73 18.28
CA ILE A 35 6.10 18.55 18.33
C ILE A 35 5.30 17.28 18.02
N LYS A 36 4.12 17.12 18.65
CA LYS A 36 3.29 15.95 18.40
C LYS A 36 2.76 15.91 16.97
N ARG A 37 2.36 17.05 16.41
CA ARG A 37 1.95 17.16 15.00
C ARG A 37 3.08 16.71 14.07
N GLN A 38 4.30 17.20 14.29
CA GLN A 38 5.46 16.81 13.49
C GLN A 38 5.80 15.32 13.62
N GLU A 39 5.72 14.74 14.82
CA GLU A 39 5.91 13.29 14.97
C GLU A 39 4.99 12.48 14.07
N VAL A 40 3.69 12.79 14.09
CA VAL A 40 2.69 12.03 13.32
C VAL A 40 2.84 12.28 11.81
N ILE A 41 3.16 13.52 11.40
CA ILE A 41 3.47 13.82 9.99
C ILE A 41 4.68 13.01 9.50
N ASN A 42 5.73 12.92 10.31
CA ASN A 42 6.91 12.15 9.96
C ASN A 42 6.67 10.65 10.00
N GLU A 43 5.81 10.16 10.90
CA GLU A 43 5.32 8.79 10.88
C GLU A 43 4.56 8.48 9.59
N LEU A 44 3.66 9.36 9.14
CA LEU A 44 2.95 9.23 7.87
C LEU A 44 3.94 9.08 6.70
N PHE A 45 4.94 9.96 6.62
CA PHE A 45 5.96 9.89 5.56
C PHE A 45 6.81 8.63 5.63
N ALA A 46 7.32 8.29 6.81
CA ALA A 46 8.19 7.12 6.98
C ALA A 46 7.45 5.82 6.64
N THR A 47 6.18 5.72 7.06
CA THR A 47 5.36 4.54 6.79
C THR A 47 4.85 4.50 5.34
N GLU A 48 4.62 5.64 4.68
CA GLU A 48 4.30 5.69 3.24
C GLU A 48 5.50 5.25 2.40
N HIS A 49 6.68 5.76 2.74
CA HIS A 49 7.93 5.36 2.12
C HIS A 49 8.17 3.85 2.23
N ALA A 50 7.99 3.30 3.43
CA ALA A 50 8.08 1.85 3.65
C ALA A 50 7.03 1.05 2.85
N HIS A 51 5.82 1.60 2.68
CA HIS A 51 4.75 0.99 1.89
C HIS A 51 5.10 0.92 0.40
N VAL A 52 5.48 2.05 -0.20
CA VAL A 52 5.92 2.13 -1.60
C VAL A 52 7.09 1.20 -1.88
N ARG A 53 8.06 1.14 -0.96
CA ARG A 53 9.18 0.19 -1.03
C ARG A 53 8.67 -1.25 -1.11
N MET A 54 7.74 -1.64 -0.25
CA MET A 54 7.24 -3.01 -0.20
C MET A 54 6.39 -3.37 -1.41
N LEU A 55 5.57 -2.44 -1.94
CA LEU A 55 4.89 -2.63 -3.22
C LEU A 55 5.90 -2.79 -4.37
N SER A 56 6.97 -2.00 -4.36
CA SER A 56 8.05 -2.12 -5.35
C SER A 56 8.76 -3.48 -5.25
N VAL A 57 8.97 -4.01 -4.03
CA VAL A 57 9.48 -5.38 -3.83
C VAL A 57 8.49 -6.40 -4.40
N LEU A 58 7.19 -6.26 -4.14
CA LEU A 58 6.17 -7.14 -4.73
C LEU A 58 6.26 -7.16 -6.26
N GLN A 59 6.45 -5.99 -6.88
CA GLN A 59 6.57 -5.87 -8.34
C GLN A 59 7.86 -6.50 -8.87
N THR A 60 9.01 -6.15 -8.29
CA THR A 60 10.33 -6.40 -8.87
C THR A 60 10.94 -7.73 -8.47
N VAL A 61 10.57 -8.27 -7.30
CA VAL A 61 11.06 -9.55 -6.80
C VAL A 61 10.11 -10.70 -7.16
N PHE A 62 8.81 -10.42 -7.23
CA PHE A 62 7.79 -11.45 -7.47
C PHE A 62 7.09 -11.28 -8.81
N SER A 63 6.28 -10.22 -8.99
CA SER A 63 5.38 -10.07 -10.14
C SER A 63 6.10 -10.13 -11.50
N LYS A 64 7.02 -9.19 -11.77
CA LYS A 64 7.75 -9.12 -13.05
C LYS A 64 8.65 -10.34 -13.29
N PRO A 65 9.41 -10.84 -12.29
CA PRO A 65 10.22 -12.04 -12.52
C PRO A 65 9.38 -13.30 -12.79
N MET A 66 8.23 -13.50 -12.13
CA MET A 66 7.33 -14.64 -12.41
C MET A 66 6.92 -14.70 -13.88
N GLU A 67 6.60 -13.55 -14.47
CA GLU A 67 6.29 -13.44 -15.90
C GLU A 67 7.53 -13.69 -16.76
N ARG A 68 8.65 -13.03 -16.44
CA ARG A 68 9.91 -13.09 -17.22
C ARG A 68 10.47 -14.51 -17.33
N VAL A 69 10.39 -15.30 -16.26
CA VAL A 69 10.85 -16.69 -16.26
C VAL A 69 9.77 -17.68 -16.70
N ALA A 70 8.64 -17.17 -17.20
CA ALA A 70 7.49 -17.93 -17.70
C ALA A 70 6.93 -18.93 -16.68
N LEU A 71 6.92 -18.55 -15.39
CA LEU A 71 6.23 -19.30 -14.34
C LEU A 71 4.72 -19.05 -14.35
N LEU A 72 4.35 -17.83 -14.76
CA LEU A 72 2.99 -17.35 -15.00
C LEU A 72 2.98 -16.56 -16.31
N THR A 73 1.85 -16.59 -17.00
CA THR A 73 1.56 -15.72 -18.13
C THR A 73 1.27 -14.29 -17.65
N ALA A 74 1.41 -13.30 -18.55
CA ALA A 74 1.04 -11.91 -18.25
C ALA A 74 -0.39 -11.77 -17.69
N THR A 75 -1.34 -12.55 -18.25
CA THR A 75 -2.72 -12.57 -17.80
C THR A 75 -2.86 -13.13 -16.39
N GLU A 76 -2.16 -14.22 -16.06
CA GLU A 76 -2.16 -14.79 -14.70
C GLU A 76 -1.56 -13.80 -13.69
N VAL A 77 -0.43 -13.16 -14.04
CA VAL A 77 0.20 -12.14 -13.20
C VAL A 77 -0.74 -10.96 -12.95
N ALA A 78 -1.38 -10.43 -13.99
CA ALA A 78 -2.35 -9.34 -13.88
C ALA A 78 -3.64 -9.73 -13.13
N THR A 79 -3.93 -11.03 -13.00
CA THR A 79 -5.06 -11.51 -12.20
C THR A 79 -4.67 -11.66 -10.73
N ILE A 80 -3.45 -12.10 -10.42
CA ILE A 80 -2.94 -12.26 -9.06
C ILE A 80 -2.58 -10.89 -8.44
N PHE A 81 -1.99 -9.98 -9.21
CA PHE A 81 -1.55 -8.65 -8.78
C PHE A 81 -2.20 -7.55 -9.64
N PRO A 82 -3.54 -7.36 -9.56
CA PRO A 82 -4.24 -6.49 -10.48
C PRO A 82 -3.87 -5.02 -10.25
N ASN A 83 -3.46 -4.33 -11.32
CA ASN A 83 -3.08 -2.92 -11.31
C ASN A 83 -1.95 -2.54 -10.33
N LEU A 84 -1.01 -3.46 -10.09
CA LEU A 84 0.10 -3.21 -9.18
C LEU A 84 0.95 -1.99 -9.58
N ASP A 85 1.18 -1.79 -10.88
CA ASP A 85 1.99 -0.69 -11.40
C ASP A 85 1.30 0.66 -11.11
N GLU A 86 -0.01 0.76 -11.41
CA GLU A 86 -0.78 1.97 -11.16
C GLU A 86 -0.96 2.25 -9.66
N ILE A 87 -1.05 1.23 -8.81
CA ILE A 87 -1.09 1.39 -7.35
C ILE A 87 0.22 1.99 -6.85
N ILE A 88 1.37 1.48 -7.31
CA ILE A 88 2.69 2.02 -6.93
C ILE A 88 2.80 3.49 -7.31
N ASP A 89 2.43 3.82 -8.54
CA ASP A 89 2.53 5.19 -9.05
C ASP A 89 1.61 6.13 -8.25
N MET A 90 0.39 5.69 -7.93
CA MET A 90 -0.55 6.47 -7.12
C MET A 90 -0.06 6.72 -5.68
N HIS A 91 0.60 5.74 -5.05
CA HIS A 91 1.23 5.95 -3.75
C HIS A 91 2.43 6.91 -3.82
N CYS A 92 3.22 6.86 -4.90
CA CYS A 92 4.29 7.83 -5.13
C CYS A 92 3.76 9.26 -5.29
N GLU A 93 2.68 9.43 -6.07
CA GLU A 93 2.01 10.71 -6.25
C GLU A 93 1.40 11.22 -4.93
N SER A 94 0.74 10.34 -4.19
CA SER A 94 0.19 10.63 -2.86
C SER A 94 1.27 11.07 -1.88
N PHE A 95 2.45 10.43 -1.89
CA PHE A 95 3.60 10.82 -1.08
C PHE A 95 4.08 12.25 -1.40
N GLN A 96 4.18 12.61 -2.68
CA GLN A 96 4.53 13.97 -3.09
C GLN A 96 3.46 14.98 -2.69
N LEU A 97 2.19 14.60 -2.79
CA LEU A 97 1.06 15.44 -2.38
C LEU A 97 1.08 15.68 -0.86
N PHE A 98 1.26 14.64 -0.04
CA PHE A 98 1.44 14.77 1.42
C PHE A 98 2.57 15.75 1.75
N ARG A 99 3.71 15.65 1.03
CA ARG A 99 4.85 16.55 1.22
C ARG A 99 4.50 17.99 0.88
N SER A 100 3.72 18.22 -0.18
CA SER A 100 3.29 19.56 -0.57
C SER A 100 2.28 20.18 0.41
N VAL A 101 1.30 19.41 0.88
CA VAL A 101 0.22 19.89 1.74
C VAL A 101 0.70 20.09 3.18
N LEU A 102 1.43 19.11 3.73
CA LEU A 102 1.79 19.09 5.16
C LEU A 102 3.09 19.82 5.49
N ARG A 103 4.06 19.87 4.56
CA ARG A 103 5.35 20.57 4.77
C ARG A 103 5.44 21.90 4.03
N LYS A 104 4.96 21.99 2.78
CA LYS A 104 5.05 23.22 1.98
C LYS A 104 3.81 24.12 2.10
N GLN A 105 2.82 23.74 2.91
CA GLN A 105 1.60 24.51 3.15
C GLN A 105 0.85 24.89 1.86
N VAL A 106 0.89 24.01 0.85
CA VAL A 106 0.09 24.23 -0.37
C VAL A 106 -1.37 23.93 -0.03
N HIS A 107 -2.14 25.00 0.18
CA HIS A 107 -3.45 24.96 0.84
C HIS A 107 -4.64 24.60 -0.07
N ASN A 108 -4.42 24.35 -1.36
CA ASN A 108 -5.51 24.27 -2.35
C ASN A 108 -5.82 22.85 -2.87
N LYS A 109 -5.16 21.80 -2.35
CA LYS A 109 -5.50 20.41 -2.68
C LYS A 109 -5.88 19.64 -1.42
N SER A 110 -7.03 18.98 -1.46
CA SER A 110 -7.40 17.99 -0.47
C SER A 110 -6.81 16.63 -0.87
N LEU A 111 -6.52 15.81 0.13
CA LEU A 111 -5.96 14.48 -0.08
C LEU A 111 -7.13 13.50 -0.30
N PHE A 112 -7.03 12.66 -1.34
CA PHE A 112 -7.98 11.59 -1.65
C PHE A 112 -9.41 12.05 -1.94
N ASP A 113 -9.60 13.27 -2.46
CA ASP A 113 -10.89 13.75 -2.95
C ASP A 113 -10.95 13.83 -4.49
N GLY A 114 -12.15 14.06 -5.01
CA GLY A 114 -12.39 14.19 -6.44
C GLY A 114 -11.99 12.96 -7.25
N THR A 115 -11.58 13.20 -8.50
CA THR A 115 -11.22 12.16 -9.47
C THR A 115 -10.06 11.27 -9.01
N GLU A 116 -9.08 11.85 -8.31
CA GLU A 116 -7.93 11.11 -7.78
C GLU A 116 -8.35 10.16 -6.66
N GLY A 117 -9.23 10.60 -5.76
CA GLY A 117 -9.78 9.76 -4.70
C GLY A 117 -10.61 8.59 -5.25
N GLU A 118 -11.46 8.84 -6.26
CA GLU A 118 -12.24 7.81 -6.93
C GLU A 118 -11.36 6.79 -7.67
N TRP A 119 -10.30 7.28 -8.32
CA TRP A 119 -9.35 6.42 -9.01
C TRP A 119 -8.56 5.56 -8.03
N PHE A 120 -8.05 6.14 -6.94
CA PHE A 120 -7.38 5.40 -5.87
C PHE A 120 -8.31 4.35 -5.24
N GLN A 121 -9.57 4.70 -4.99
CA GLN A 121 -10.58 3.76 -4.49
C GLN A 121 -10.75 2.56 -5.43
N LYS A 122 -10.90 2.81 -6.73
CA LYS A 122 -11.11 1.75 -7.74
C LYS A 122 -9.91 0.79 -7.82
N LEU A 123 -8.70 1.33 -7.87
CA LEU A 123 -7.47 0.54 -7.95
C LEU A 123 -7.30 -0.34 -6.71
N THR A 124 -7.40 0.26 -5.53
CA THR A 124 -7.19 -0.45 -4.27
C THR A 124 -8.32 -1.44 -3.96
N ALA A 125 -9.56 -1.13 -4.34
CA ALA A 125 -10.69 -2.06 -4.25
C ALA A 125 -10.43 -3.34 -5.06
N ARG A 126 -9.96 -3.18 -6.31
CA ARG A 126 -9.66 -4.32 -7.17
C ARG A 126 -8.52 -5.19 -6.61
N PHE A 127 -7.44 -4.58 -6.15
CA PHE A 127 -6.31 -5.31 -5.57
C PHE A 127 -6.67 -6.04 -4.28
N CYS A 128 -7.28 -5.34 -3.33
CA CYS A 128 -7.64 -5.92 -2.04
C CYS A 128 -8.71 -7.01 -2.17
N SER A 129 -9.72 -6.85 -3.03
CA SER A 129 -10.77 -7.86 -3.20
C SER A 129 -10.25 -9.19 -3.74
N HIS A 130 -9.18 -9.17 -4.56
CA HIS A 130 -8.57 -10.39 -5.11
C HIS A 130 -7.54 -11.04 -4.18
N GLN A 131 -7.19 -10.39 -3.06
CA GLN A 131 -6.13 -10.84 -2.15
C GLN A 131 -6.32 -12.29 -1.68
N SER A 132 -7.48 -12.64 -1.13
CA SER A 132 -7.76 -13.97 -0.59
C SER A 132 -7.66 -15.05 -1.67
N TRP A 133 -8.14 -14.74 -2.89
CA TRP A 133 -8.01 -15.62 -4.04
C TRP A 133 -6.57 -15.79 -4.49
N ALA A 134 -5.83 -14.68 -4.64
CA ALA A 134 -4.43 -14.67 -5.07
C ALA A 134 -3.56 -15.52 -4.16
N LEU A 135 -3.72 -15.38 -2.84
CA LEU A 135 -3.01 -16.17 -1.84
C LEU A 135 -3.27 -17.67 -1.99
N GLU A 136 -4.53 -18.07 -2.20
CA GLU A 136 -4.86 -19.49 -2.37
C GLU A 136 -4.34 -20.02 -3.71
N GLN A 137 -4.41 -19.25 -4.81
CA GLN A 137 -3.84 -19.68 -6.10
C GLN A 137 -2.32 -19.87 -6.02
N ILE A 138 -1.59 -18.93 -5.40
CA ILE A 138 -0.15 -19.05 -5.18
C ILE A 138 0.17 -20.33 -4.39
N LYS A 139 -0.56 -20.57 -3.30
CA LYS A 139 -0.39 -21.75 -2.45
C LYS A 139 -0.68 -23.06 -3.18
N ILE A 140 -1.75 -23.12 -3.98
CA ILE A 140 -2.08 -24.28 -4.82
C ILE A 140 -0.95 -24.52 -5.84
N ARG A 141 -0.44 -23.46 -6.47
CA ARG A 141 0.63 -23.56 -7.46
C ARG A 141 1.94 -24.03 -6.84
N GLN A 142 2.33 -23.51 -5.66
CA GLN A 142 3.50 -23.97 -4.91
C GLN A 142 3.44 -25.48 -4.60
N LYS A 143 2.24 -26.02 -4.31
CA LYS A 143 2.08 -27.47 -4.08
C LYS A 143 2.20 -28.31 -5.35
N LYS A 144 1.72 -27.78 -6.49
CA LYS A 144 1.64 -28.53 -7.76
C LYS A 144 2.92 -28.42 -8.61
N ASP A 145 3.67 -27.33 -8.45
CA ASP A 145 4.80 -27.01 -9.31
C ASP A 145 6.06 -26.75 -8.46
N PRO A 146 6.99 -27.72 -8.40
CA PRO A 146 8.24 -27.58 -7.67
C PRO A 146 9.08 -26.39 -8.15
N ARG A 147 9.05 -26.07 -9.46
CA ARG A 147 9.81 -24.95 -10.03
C ARG A 147 9.25 -23.62 -9.52
N PHE A 148 7.92 -23.50 -9.47
CA PHE A 148 7.27 -22.33 -8.86
C PHE A 148 7.60 -22.23 -7.37
N ASN A 149 7.55 -23.33 -6.63
CA ASN A 149 7.88 -23.33 -5.20
C ASN A 149 9.32 -22.90 -4.92
N SER A 150 10.29 -23.46 -5.66
CA SER A 150 11.70 -23.06 -5.54
C SER A 150 11.90 -21.58 -5.84
N PHE A 151 11.24 -21.06 -6.87
CA PHE A 151 11.27 -19.63 -7.19
C PHE A 151 10.74 -18.76 -6.04
N ILE A 152 9.62 -19.14 -5.41
CA ILE A 152 9.10 -18.38 -4.26
C ILE A 152 10.09 -18.41 -3.10
N GLN A 153 10.64 -19.58 -2.76
CA GLN A 153 11.60 -19.72 -1.66
C GLN A 153 12.86 -18.89 -1.90
N GLU A 154 13.39 -18.91 -3.13
CA GLU A 154 14.54 -18.11 -3.52
C GLU A 154 14.22 -16.61 -3.44
N SER A 155 13.05 -16.21 -3.94
CA SER A 155 12.61 -14.81 -3.92
C SER A 155 12.40 -14.28 -2.49
N GLU A 156 11.80 -15.09 -1.60
CA GLU A 156 11.63 -14.75 -0.17
C GLU A 156 12.96 -14.67 0.59
N SER A 157 14.00 -15.37 0.13
CA SER A 157 15.34 -15.32 0.72
C SER A 157 16.10 -14.02 0.41
N LYS A 158 15.63 -13.24 -0.58
CA LYS A 158 16.29 -12.01 -1.00
C LYS A 158 16.23 -10.94 0.10
N PRO A 159 17.32 -10.19 0.36
CA PRO A 159 17.38 -9.20 1.43
C PRO A 159 16.33 -8.09 1.31
N GLN A 160 15.90 -7.76 0.09
CA GLN A 160 14.87 -6.78 -0.21
C GLN A 160 13.54 -7.07 0.51
N CYS A 161 13.22 -8.36 0.69
CA CYS A 161 12.00 -8.83 1.35
C CYS A 161 12.00 -8.56 2.87
N ARG A 162 13.14 -8.19 3.48
CA ARG A 162 13.30 -7.96 4.93
C ARG A 162 12.66 -9.09 5.78
N ARG A 163 12.86 -10.35 5.36
CA ARG A 163 12.30 -11.58 5.98
C ARG A 163 10.79 -11.74 5.90
N LEU A 164 10.08 -10.89 5.15
CA LEU A 164 8.67 -11.08 4.85
C LEU A 164 8.49 -12.12 3.75
N GLN A 165 7.47 -12.96 3.89
CA GLN A 165 7.07 -13.90 2.87
C GLN A 165 6.06 -13.26 1.90
N LEU A 166 5.87 -13.81 0.71
CA LEU A 166 4.93 -13.25 -0.27
C LEU A 166 3.51 -13.13 0.31
N LYS A 167 3.10 -14.10 1.13
CA LYS A 167 1.80 -14.09 1.83
C LYS A 167 1.64 -12.93 2.82
N ASP A 168 2.75 -12.39 3.33
CA ASP A 168 2.76 -11.26 4.27
C ASP A 168 2.82 -9.92 3.52
N ILE A 169 3.37 -9.92 2.29
CA ILE A 169 3.50 -8.74 1.43
C ILE A 169 2.19 -8.41 0.73
N ILE A 170 1.45 -9.39 0.20
CA ILE A 170 0.20 -9.11 -0.53
C ILE A 170 -0.82 -8.30 0.33
N PRO A 171 -1.03 -8.60 1.62
CA PRO A 171 -1.99 -7.88 2.45
C PRO A 171 -1.63 -6.45 2.85
N ILE A 172 -0.42 -5.96 2.53
CA ILE A 172 0.05 -4.65 3.01
C ILE A 172 -0.81 -3.50 2.49
N GLU A 173 -1.42 -3.64 1.32
CA GLU A 173 -2.28 -2.60 0.73
C GLU A 173 -3.52 -2.34 1.59
N MET A 174 -4.26 -3.41 1.91
CA MET A 174 -5.38 -3.32 2.85
C MET A 174 -4.93 -2.76 4.20
N GLN A 175 -3.80 -3.24 4.73
CA GLN A 175 -3.26 -2.73 6.00
C GLN A 175 -2.98 -1.23 5.92
N ARG A 176 -2.42 -0.73 4.81
CA ARG A 176 -2.13 0.69 4.62
C ARG A 176 -3.40 1.54 4.63
N LEU A 177 -4.44 1.09 3.94
CA LEU A 177 -5.74 1.78 3.92
C LEU A 177 -6.31 1.99 5.33
N THR A 178 -6.13 1.03 6.24
CA THR A 178 -6.58 1.18 7.63
C THR A 178 -5.81 2.26 8.42
N LYS A 179 -4.60 2.62 7.99
CA LYS A 179 -3.74 3.58 8.71
C LYS A 179 -4.04 5.03 8.35
N TYR A 180 -4.44 5.32 7.11
CA TYR A 180 -4.64 6.70 6.67
C TYR A 180 -5.63 7.50 7.53
N PRO A 181 -6.85 6.99 7.84
CA PRO A 181 -7.77 7.74 8.69
C PRO A 181 -7.18 8.07 10.06
N LEU A 182 -6.50 7.11 10.69
CA LEU A 182 -5.93 7.25 12.02
C LEU A 182 -4.80 8.28 12.07
N LEU A 183 -3.91 8.25 11.08
CA LEU A 183 -2.80 9.19 10.95
C LEU A 183 -3.32 10.61 10.69
N LEU A 184 -4.24 10.77 9.73
CA LEU A 184 -4.80 12.08 9.38
C LEU A 184 -5.61 12.68 10.53
N GLU A 185 -6.41 11.89 11.25
CA GLU A 185 -7.13 12.36 12.45
C GLU A 185 -6.18 12.84 13.55
N ASN A 186 -5.07 12.12 13.76
CA ASN A 186 -4.09 12.49 14.76
C ASN A 186 -3.32 13.76 14.37
N ILE A 187 -3.02 13.96 13.08
CA ILE A 187 -2.49 15.24 12.58
C ILE A 187 -3.52 16.36 12.81
N ALA A 188 -4.79 16.14 12.44
CA ALA A 188 -5.84 17.13 12.62
C ALA A 188 -6.02 17.51 14.10
N LYS A 189 -6.00 16.55 15.03
CA LYS A 189 -6.09 16.77 16.48
C LYS A 189 -5.02 17.73 16.99
N ASN A 190 -3.80 17.59 16.46
CA ASN A 190 -2.65 18.41 16.85
C ASN A 190 -2.49 19.69 16.00
N THR A 191 -3.35 19.93 15.01
CA THR A 191 -3.33 21.15 14.18
C THR A 191 -4.09 22.29 14.88
N GLU A 192 -3.47 23.48 14.94
CA GLU A 192 -4.06 24.68 15.56
C GLU A 192 -4.91 25.48 14.57
N ASN A 193 -4.45 25.64 13.33
CA ASN A 193 -5.18 26.35 12.29
C ASN A 193 -6.50 25.62 11.97
N THR A 194 -7.64 26.29 12.21
CA THR A 194 -8.97 25.70 12.05
C THR A 194 -9.27 25.28 10.61
N VAL A 195 -8.86 26.08 9.63
CA VAL A 195 -9.09 25.80 8.20
C VAL A 195 -8.28 24.58 7.77
N GLU A 196 -7.00 24.52 8.17
CA GLU A 196 -6.14 23.36 7.90
C GLU A 196 -6.66 22.10 8.59
N LYS A 197 -7.04 22.20 9.87
CA LYS A 197 -7.63 21.11 10.63
C LYS A 197 -8.86 20.54 9.92
N GLU A 198 -9.76 21.39 9.44
CA GLU A 198 -10.98 20.93 8.79
C GLU A 198 -10.69 20.24 7.46
N ARG A 199 -9.74 20.74 6.67
CA ARG A 199 -9.28 20.06 5.44
C ARG A 199 -8.69 18.68 5.74
N ILE A 200 -7.83 18.56 6.76
CA ILE A 200 -7.23 17.27 7.12
C ILE A 200 -8.32 16.29 7.59
N LYS A 201 -9.33 16.76 8.32
CA LYS A 201 -10.49 15.93 8.69
C LYS A 201 -11.29 15.47 7.48
N GLN A 202 -11.50 16.33 6.49
CA GLN A 202 -12.17 15.96 5.24
C GLN A 202 -11.39 14.88 4.51
N SER A 203 -10.07 15.00 4.41
CA SER A 203 -9.22 13.94 3.84
C SER A 203 -9.30 12.63 4.63
N ALA A 204 -9.31 12.69 5.97
CA ALA A 204 -9.49 11.50 6.81
C ALA A 204 -10.85 10.82 6.55
N GLU A 205 -11.90 11.61 6.33
CA GLU A 205 -13.23 11.12 5.97
C GLU A 205 -13.26 10.47 4.58
N CYS A 206 -12.60 11.07 3.59
CA CYS A 206 -12.41 10.44 2.28
C CYS A 206 -11.72 9.07 2.42
N CYS A 207 -10.61 8.99 3.16
CA CYS A 207 -9.93 7.72 3.41
C CYS A 207 -10.84 6.68 4.09
N ARG A 208 -11.71 7.08 5.02
CA ARG A 208 -12.70 6.17 5.63
C ARG A 208 -13.72 5.65 4.62
N LYS A 209 -14.25 6.52 3.76
CA LYS A 209 -15.19 6.12 2.70
C LYS A 209 -14.55 5.13 1.74
N ILE A 210 -13.30 5.38 1.35
CA ILE A 210 -12.51 4.47 0.53
C ILE A 210 -12.36 3.12 1.23
N LEU A 211 -11.86 3.11 2.47
CA LEU A 211 -11.68 1.88 3.24
C LEU A 211 -12.97 1.08 3.40
N ASN A 212 -14.10 1.74 3.70
CA ASN A 212 -15.39 1.09 3.83
C ASN A 212 -15.86 0.45 2.51
N HIS A 213 -15.68 1.15 1.40
CA HIS A 213 -15.99 0.61 0.08
C HIS A 213 -15.12 -0.60 -0.27
N VAL A 214 -13.80 -0.49 -0.06
CA VAL A 214 -12.86 -1.61 -0.30
C VAL A 214 -13.22 -2.83 0.56
N ASN A 215 -13.58 -2.64 1.83
CA ASN A 215 -14.02 -3.73 2.71
C ASN A 215 -15.29 -4.42 2.21
N GLU A 216 -16.26 -3.67 1.68
CA GLU A 216 -17.46 -4.26 1.10
C GLU A 216 -17.14 -5.04 -0.17
N GLU A 217 -16.30 -4.51 -1.06
CA GLU A 217 -15.85 -5.21 -2.28
C GLU A 217 -15.11 -6.51 -1.96
N VAL A 218 -14.23 -6.49 -0.94
CA VAL A 218 -13.57 -7.70 -0.43
C VAL A 218 -14.59 -8.74 0.01
N LYS A 219 -15.56 -8.32 0.84
CA LYS A 219 -16.60 -9.21 1.35
C LYS A 219 -17.48 -9.79 0.23
N VAL A 220 -17.84 -8.98 -0.78
CA VAL A 220 -18.60 -9.42 -1.94
C VAL A 220 -17.80 -10.46 -2.73
N MET A 221 -16.52 -10.20 -2.99
CA MET A 221 -15.65 -11.13 -3.70
C MET A 221 -15.46 -12.45 -2.94
N GLU A 222 -15.20 -12.39 -1.63
CA GLU A 222 -15.08 -13.59 -0.80
C GLU A 222 -16.36 -14.44 -0.82
N ASN A 223 -17.53 -13.81 -0.71
CA ASN A 223 -18.81 -14.50 -0.83
C ASN A 223 -19.01 -15.15 -2.21
N PHE A 224 -18.60 -14.48 -3.28
CA PHE A 224 -18.66 -15.02 -4.64
C PHE A 224 -17.76 -16.25 -4.79
N LEU A 225 -16.54 -16.20 -4.28
CA LEU A 225 -15.58 -17.31 -4.33
C LEU A 225 -16.05 -18.53 -3.53
N VAL A 226 -16.61 -18.32 -2.33
CA VAL A 226 -17.17 -19.39 -1.50
C VAL A 226 -18.33 -20.09 -2.22
N ARG A 227 -19.27 -19.31 -2.80
CA ARG A 227 -20.42 -19.86 -3.54
C ARG A 227 -19.96 -20.66 -4.74
N ASN A 228 -19.03 -20.16 -5.54
CA ASN A 228 -18.53 -20.88 -6.72
C ASN A 228 -17.79 -22.17 -6.35
N THR A 229 -17.05 -22.17 -5.25
CA THR A 229 -16.39 -23.39 -4.75
C THR A 229 -17.42 -24.43 -4.33
N GLN A 230 -18.51 -24.02 -3.66
CA GLN A 230 -19.62 -24.90 -3.29
C GLN A 230 -20.37 -25.45 -4.50
N PHE A 231 -20.63 -24.62 -5.52
CA PHE A 231 -21.24 -25.07 -6.78
C PHE A 231 -20.37 -26.11 -7.49
N ILE A 232 -19.05 -25.87 -7.63
CA ILE A 232 -18.14 -26.84 -8.27
C ILE A 232 -18.15 -28.17 -7.50
N THR A 233 -18.13 -28.15 -6.16
CA THR A 233 -18.18 -29.38 -5.37
C THR A 233 -19.48 -30.18 -5.52
N GLN A 234 -20.62 -29.53 -5.75
CA GLN A 234 -21.89 -30.24 -6.00
C GLN A 234 -21.90 -30.96 -7.36
N PHE A 235 -21.23 -30.43 -8.38
CA PHE A 235 -21.18 -31.05 -9.72
C PHE A 235 -20.07 -32.09 -9.88
N THR A 236 -19.06 -32.14 -9.01
CA THR A 236 -18.03 -33.20 -9.02
C THR A 236 -18.37 -34.45 -8.20
N VAL A 237 -19.47 -34.43 -7.42
CA VAL A 237 -19.93 -35.56 -6.58
C VAL A 237 -21.23 -36.20 -7.13
N SER A 238 -21.65 -35.83 -8.34
CA SER A 238 -22.75 -36.46 -9.09
C SER A 238 -22.21 -37.19 -10.32
#